data_AF-A0A1H9N446-F1
#
_entry.id   AF-A0A1H9N446-F1
#
_cell.length_a   1.000
_cell.length_b   1.000
_cell.length_c   1.000
_cell.angle_alpha   90.00
_cell.angle_beta   90.00
_cell.angle_gamma   90.00
#
_symmetry.space_group_name_H-M   'P 1'
#
loop_
_entity.id
_entity.type
_entity.pdbx_description
1 polymer ?
#
loop_
_entity_poly.entity_id
_entity_poly.type
_entity_poly.pdbx_seq_one_letter_code
_entity_poly.pdbx_strand_id
1 'polypeptide(L)'
;MKAYITTLLCFMLATSLIWSQNTRGAASTETTDFSTVIANTNAKKGVHPNKATLAFDKIGTISEVNFVEKGGYEHIVFNFVSDGGMRRSFDLHLEFPTDFPTEIAKARVIHLGHQLIVFDTESEFSFNFFVPTKKNTVNHAKEVPTVLGIGLGISTPKRDSN
;
A
#
# COMPACT_ATOMS: atom_id res chain seq x y z
N MET A 1 -1.97 -53.95 -35.28
CA MET A 1 -0.99 -53.29 -34.38
C MET A 1 0.04 -52.55 -35.22
N LYS A 2 -0.02 -51.21 -35.25
CA LYS A 2 1.11 -50.25 -35.35
C LYS A 2 0.52 -48.83 -35.31
N ALA A 3 1.17 -47.98 -34.51
CA ALA A 3 0.84 -46.59 -34.15
C ALA A 3 0.84 -45.65 -35.37
N TYR A 4 0.40 -44.38 -35.32
CA TYR A 4 1.11 -43.27 -34.66
C TYR A 4 0.17 -42.13 -34.22
N ILE A 5 0.43 -41.68 -33.00
CA ILE A 5 -0.06 -40.46 -32.35
C ILE A 5 0.69 -39.28 -32.96
N THR A 6 0.01 -38.19 -33.32
CA THR A 6 0.66 -36.90 -33.59
C THR A 6 -0.25 -35.77 -33.14
N THR A 7 -0.26 -35.53 -31.83
CA THR A 7 -0.88 -34.35 -31.24
C THR A 7 0.23 -33.33 -31.01
N LEU A 8 0.36 -32.38 -31.94
CA LEU A 8 1.31 -31.29 -31.84
C LEU A 8 0.75 -30.25 -30.86
N LEU A 9 1.17 -30.34 -29.60
CA LEU A 9 0.81 -29.39 -28.55
C LEU A 9 1.73 -28.16 -28.69
N CYS A 10 1.22 -27.12 -29.36
CA CYS A 10 1.92 -25.85 -29.51
C CYS A 10 1.81 -25.08 -28.17
N PHE A 11 2.82 -25.20 -27.33
CA PHE A 11 2.98 -24.40 -26.11
C PHE A 11 3.26 -22.93 -26.52
N MET A 12 2.22 -22.10 -26.53
CA MET A 12 2.36 -20.65 -26.56
C MET A 12 2.94 -20.20 -25.22
N LEU A 13 4.24 -19.94 -25.18
CA LEU A 13 4.90 -19.23 -24.09
C LEU A 13 4.41 -17.78 -24.08
N ALA A 14 3.33 -17.53 -23.32
CA ALA A 14 2.95 -16.20 -22.92
C ALA A 14 4.05 -15.67 -21.98
N THR A 15 4.96 -14.88 -22.54
CA THR A 15 5.91 -14.10 -21.74
C THR A 15 5.15 -12.94 -21.12
N SER A 16 4.64 -13.17 -19.92
CA SER A 16 4.13 -12.11 -19.06
C SER A 16 5.30 -11.15 -18.80
N LEU A 17 5.35 -10.03 -19.50
CA LEU A 17 6.15 -8.89 -19.07
C LEU A 17 5.54 -8.44 -17.73
N ILE A 18 6.12 -8.93 -16.63
CA ILE A 18 5.84 -8.41 -15.30
C ILE A 18 6.49 -7.03 -15.26
N TRP A 19 5.70 -6.01 -15.59
CA TRP A 19 6.06 -4.61 -15.34
C TRP A 19 6.02 -4.40 -13.82
N SER A 20 7.09 -4.78 -13.11
CA SER A 20 7.24 -4.42 -11.71
C SER A 20 7.49 -2.90 -11.64
N GLN A 21 6.60 -2.18 -10.94
CA GLN A 21 6.83 -0.77 -10.65
C GLN A 21 7.97 -0.67 -9.63
N ASN A 22 9.12 -0.17 -10.08
CA ASN A 22 10.32 -0.03 -9.26
C ASN A 22 10.08 1.05 -8.18
N THR A 23 9.93 0.64 -6.92
CA THR A 23 9.67 1.48 -5.73
C THR A 23 10.94 2.14 -5.17
N ARG A 24 11.90 2.44 -6.04
CA ARG A 24 13.15 3.10 -5.70
C ARG A 24 13.05 4.59 -6.04
N GLY A 25 13.01 5.42 -5.02
CA GLY A 25 12.98 6.87 -5.18
C GLY A 25 13.61 7.54 -3.96
N ALA A 26 14.69 8.30 -4.19
CA ALA A 26 15.24 9.16 -3.17
C ALA A 26 14.16 10.18 -2.76
N ALA A 27 13.79 10.19 -1.49
CA ALA A 27 12.82 11.14 -0.96
C ALA A 27 13.39 12.57 -1.08
N SER A 28 13.03 13.28 -2.16
CA SER A 28 13.18 14.73 -2.21
C SER A 28 12.32 15.32 -1.09
N THR A 29 12.97 15.97 -0.12
CA THR A 29 12.33 16.55 1.06
C THR A 29 11.61 17.88 0.78
N GLU A 30 11.40 18.27 -0.48
CA GLU A 30 10.64 19.48 -0.80
C GLU A 30 9.12 19.29 -0.72
N THR A 31 8.60 19.55 0.49
CA THR A 31 7.49 20.51 0.77
C THR A 31 6.02 20.10 0.68
N THR A 32 5.63 18.82 0.75
CA THR A 32 4.26 18.54 1.23
C THR A 32 4.24 18.67 2.76
N ASP A 33 3.64 19.76 3.26
CA ASP A 33 3.29 19.86 4.69
C ASP A 33 2.12 18.91 5.02
N PHE A 34 2.47 17.65 5.28
CA PHE A 34 1.51 16.62 5.65
C PHE A 34 0.74 16.97 6.94
N SER A 35 1.28 17.82 7.82
CA SER A 35 0.57 18.22 9.04
C SER A 35 -0.72 18.99 8.71
N THR A 36 -0.64 19.95 7.80
CA THR A 36 -1.78 20.70 7.30
C THR A 36 -2.74 19.79 6.51
N VAL A 37 -2.22 18.88 5.68
CA VAL A 37 -3.05 17.93 4.92
C VAL A 37 -3.82 16.99 5.85
N ILE A 38 -3.19 16.46 6.90
CA ILE A 38 -3.82 15.61 7.89
C ILE A 38 -4.91 16.35 8.65
N ALA A 39 -4.63 17.57 9.13
CA ALA A 39 -5.61 18.40 9.83
C ALA A 39 -6.85 18.64 8.96
N ASN A 40 -6.65 19.02 7.70
CA ASN A 40 -7.72 19.25 6.73
C ASN A 40 -8.49 17.96 6.39
N THR A 41 -7.81 16.81 6.33
CA THR A 41 -8.43 15.52 6.05
C THR A 41 -9.31 15.08 7.22
N ASN A 42 -8.83 15.27 8.45
CA ASN A 42 -9.57 14.92 9.66
C ASN A 42 -10.77 15.86 9.90
N ALA A 43 -10.62 17.17 9.62
CA ALA A 43 -11.70 18.14 9.73
C ALA A 43 -12.92 17.79 8.84
N LYS A 44 -12.69 17.14 7.70
CA LYS A 44 -13.76 16.72 6.77
C LYS A 44 -14.54 15.48 7.22
N LYS A 45 -14.08 14.74 8.25
CA LYS A 45 -14.68 13.47 8.66
C LYS A 45 -15.88 13.58 9.62
N GLY A 46 -16.32 14.80 9.93
CA GLY A 46 -17.51 15.06 10.76
C GLY A 46 -17.26 14.86 12.27
N VAL A 47 -18.35 14.81 13.06
CA VAL A 47 -18.31 14.91 14.53
C VAL A 47 -17.89 13.60 15.22
N HIS A 48 -18.12 12.43 14.59
CA HIS A 48 -17.79 11.12 15.15
C HIS A 48 -17.12 10.19 14.13
N PRO A 49 -15.89 10.53 13.68
CA PRO A 49 -15.20 9.71 12.71
C PRO A 49 -14.78 8.38 13.30
N ASN A 50 -14.87 7.31 12.51
CA ASN A 50 -14.22 6.05 12.86
C ASN A 50 -12.71 6.32 13.03
N LYS A 51 -12.20 6.12 14.25
CA LYS A 51 -10.80 6.37 14.64
C LYS A 51 -9.80 5.61 13.77
N ALA A 52 -10.17 4.44 13.25
CA ALA A 52 -9.31 3.68 12.35
C ALA A 52 -9.03 4.46 11.06
N THR A 53 -9.98 5.28 10.61
CA THR A 53 -9.92 5.98 9.32
C THR A 53 -9.39 7.42 9.40
N LEU A 54 -9.00 7.88 10.59
CA LEU A 54 -8.38 9.19 10.75
C LEU A 54 -7.04 9.24 10.02
N ALA A 55 -6.75 10.37 9.40
CA ALA A 55 -5.46 10.64 8.80
C ALA A 55 -4.40 10.82 9.90
N PHE A 56 -3.18 10.37 9.63
CA PHE A 56 -2.05 10.43 10.56
C PHE A 56 -0.71 10.40 9.82
N ASP A 57 0.34 10.81 10.54
CA ASP A 57 1.76 10.67 10.17
C ASP A 57 2.48 10.16 11.42
N LYS A 58 3.06 8.96 11.34
CA LYS A 58 3.74 8.30 12.45
C LYS A 58 4.93 7.48 11.99
N ILE A 59 5.90 7.35 12.89
CA ILE A 59 7.02 6.41 12.77
C ILE A 59 6.67 5.14 13.55
N GLY A 60 7.10 3.99 13.03
CA GLY A 60 6.92 2.68 13.65
C GLY A 60 7.43 1.53 12.78
N THR A 61 6.99 0.33 13.10
CA THR A 61 7.39 -0.90 12.39
C THR A 61 6.25 -1.40 11.50
N ILE A 62 6.58 -1.83 10.28
CA ILE A 62 5.70 -2.61 9.41
C ILE A 62 6.14 -4.08 9.45
N SER A 63 5.20 -4.96 9.76
CA SER A 63 5.44 -6.41 9.88
C SER A 63 4.27 -7.21 9.32
N GLU A 64 4.44 -8.54 9.25
CA GLU A 64 3.40 -9.47 8.80
C GLU A 64 2.86 -9.12 7.40
N VAL A 65 3.77 -8.73 6.49
CA VAL A 65 3.43 -8.41 5.11
C VAL A 65 3.10 -9.71 4.37
N ASN A 66 1.87 -9.80 3.87
CA ASN A 66 1.36 -10.93 3.12
C ASN A 66 0.82 -10.46 1.77
N PHE A 67 1.18 -11.17 0.72
CA PHE A 67 0.62 -11.01 -0.62
C PHE A 67 -0.50 -12.03 -0.79
N VAL A 68 -1.73 -11.56 -1.01
CA VAL A 68 -2.90 -12.44 -1.13
C VAL A 68 -3.67 -12.10 -2.39
N GLU A 69 -4.04 -13.12 -3.17
CA GLU A 69 -4.92 -12.95 -4.32
C GLU A 69 -6.38 -13.06 -3.88
N LYS A 70 -7.19 -12.05 -4.16
CA LYS A 70 -8.65 -12.09 -3.91
C LYS A 70 -9.38 -11.49 -5.11
N GLY A 71 -10.36 -12.23 -5.64
CA GLY A 71 -11.18 -11.74 -6.75
C GLY A 71 -10.40 -11.42 -8.03
N GLY A 72 -9.25 -12.07 -8.26
CA GLY A 72 -8.40 -11.84 -9.43
C GLY A 72 -7.47 -10.63 -9.32
N TYR A 73 -7.38 -10.01 -8.14
CA TYR A 73 -6.48 -8.90 -7.85
C TYR A 73 -5.52 -9.26 -6.73
N GLU A 74 -4.30 -8.71 -6.79
CA GLU A 74 -3.31 -8.83 -5.73
C GLU A 74 -3.61 -7.83 -4.61
N HIS A 75 -3.46 -8.29 -3.38
CA HIS A 75 -3.50 -7.46 -2.19
C HIS A 75 -2.20 -7.56 -1.42
N ILE A 76 -1.77 -6.42 -0.87
CA ILE A 76 -0.74 -6.37 0.16
C ILE A 76 -1.43 -6.13 1.50
N VAL A 77 -1.33 -7.09 2.41
CA VAL A 77 -1.86 -6.99 3.76
C VAL A 77 -0.71 -6.90 4.75
N PHE A 78 -0.70 -5.90 5.61
CA PHE A 78 0.36 -5.76 6.62
C PHE A 78 -0.10 -5.07 7.90
N ASN A 79 0.69 -5.24 8.95
CA ASN A 79 0.48 -4.60 10.24
C ASN A 79 1.49 -3.48 10.46
N PHE A 80 1.01 -2.36 11.02
CA PHE A 80 1.81 -1.21 11.41
C PHE A 80 1.63 -0.96 12.92
N VAL A 81 2.75 -0.84 13.62
CA VAL A 81 2.79 -0.46 15.04
C VAL A 81 3.65 0.79 15.19
N SER A 82 3.03 1.93 15.52
CA SER A 82 3.76 3.17 15.76
C SER A 82 4.58 3.11 17.05
N ASP A 83 5.63 3.92 17.16
CA ASP A 83 6.41 4.12 18.39
C ASP A 83 5.54 4.58 19.58
N GLY A 84 4.41 5.25 19.29
CA GLY A 84 3.42 5.66 20.29
C GLY A 84 2.37 4.59 20.64
N GLY A 85 2.57 3.34 20.23
CA GLY A 85 1.68 2.20 20.53
C GLY A 85 0.40 2.12 19.69
N MET A 86 0.15 3.03 18.75
CA MET A 86 -0.96 2.90 17.80
C MET A 86 -0.74 1.71 16.87
N ARG A 87 -1.74 0.83 16.75
CA ARG A 87 -1.74 -0.32 15.85
C ARG A 87 -2.73 -0.13 14.70
N ARG A 88 -2.32 -0.48 13.48
CA ARG A 88 -3.17 -0.50 12.29
C ARG A 88 -2.86 -1.74 11.46
N SER A 89 -3.88 -2.28 10.82
CA SER A 89 -3.73 -3.27 9.75
C SER A 89 -4.24 -2.64 8.46
N PHE A 90 -3.45 -2.79 7.40
CA PHE A 90 -3.72 -2.27 6.07
C PHE A 90 -3.98 -3.42 5.10
N ASP A 91 -4.97 -3.26 4.25
CA ASP A 91 -5.27 -4.17 3.14
C ASP A 91 -5.31 -3.31 1.86
N LEU A 92 -4.25 -3.40 1.05
CA LEU A 92 -4.07 -2.60 -0.16
C LEU A 92 -4.51 -3.40 -1.37
N HIS A 93 -5.54 -2.96 -2.07
CA HIS A 93 -6.07 -3.63 -3.25
C HIS A 93 -5.41 -3.03 -4.50
N LEU A 94 -4.48 -3.76 -5.11
CA LEU A 94 -3.61 -3.25 -6.18
C LEU A 94 -4.28 -3.35 -7.56
N GLU A 95 -4.02 -2.36 -8.43
CA GLU A 95 -4.38 -2.47 -9.85
C GLU A 95 -3.40 -3.37 -10.61
N PHE A 96 -2.11 -3.29 -10.26
CA PHE A 96 -1.03 -4.09 -10.84
C PHE A 96 -0.10 -4.58 -9.74
N PRO A 97 0.56 -5.75 -9.93
CA PRO A 97 1.52 -6.26 -8.96
C PRO A 97 2.68 -5.29 -8.71
N THR A 98 3.17 -5.27 -7.48
CA THR A 98 4.26 -4.37 -7.06
C THR A 98 5.12 -5.00 -5.97
N ASP A 99 6.41 -4.65 -5.97
CA ASP A 99 7.35 -5.12 -4.96
C ASP A 99 7.18 -4.32 -3.66
N PHE A 100 6.99 -5.04 -2.54
CA PHE A 100 6.90 -4.47 -1.20
C PHE A 100 7.73 -5.32 -0.21
N PRO A 101 8.61 -4.71 0.63
CA PRO A 101 9.43 -5.44 1.59
C PRO A 101 8.59 -6.28 2.54
N THR A 102 9.07 -7.46 2.92
CA THR A 102 8.35 -8.36 3.85
C THR A 102 8.26 -7.81 5.28
N GLU A 103 9.14 -6.86 5.61
CA GLU A 103 9.21 -6.14 6.88
C GLU A 103 9.91 -4.80 6.67
N ILE A 104 9.54 -3.78 7.44
CA ILE A 104 10.27 -2.51 7.55
C ILE A 104 10.39 -2.16 9.02
N ALA A 105 11.62 -2.25 9.56
CA ALA A 105 11.88 -2.05 10.99
C ALA A 105 11.48 -0.64 11.46
N LYS A 106 11.77 0.37 10.63
CA LYS A 106 11.53 1.79 10.93
C LYS A 106 10.94 2.52 9.74
N ALA A 107 9.62 2.45 9.62
CA ALA A 107 8.82 3.11 8.60
C ALA A 107 8.20 4.42 9.10
N ARG A 108 8.25 5.48 8.29
CA ARG A 108 7.31 6.61 8.41
C ARG A 108 6.08 6.31 7.56
N VAL A 109 4.92 6.20 8.20
CA VAL A 109 3.64 5.90 7.58
C VAL A 109 2.72 7.11 7.66
N ILE A 110 2.28 7.58 6.49
CA ILE A 110 1.36 8.69 6.33
C ILE A 110 0.08 8.18 5.68
N HIS A 111 -1.03 8.23 6.42
CA HIS A 111 -2.34 7.83 5.94
C HIS A 111 -3.22 9.07 5.75
N LEU A 112 -3.82 9.23 4.57
CA LEU A 112 -4.66 10.37 4.19
C LEU A 112 -6.06 9.94 3.70
N GLY A 113 -6.55 8.79 4.17
CA GLY A 113 -7.88 8.26 3.86
C GLY A 113 -7.92 7.39 2.60
N HIS A 114 -7.56 7.93 1.44
CA HIS A 114 -7.50 7.19 0.16
C HIS A 114 -6.07 7.06 -0.38
N GLN A 115 -5.10 7.51 0.41
CA GLN A 115 -3.69 7.49 0.08
C GLN A 115 -2.93 6.99 1.30
N LEU A 116 -1.96 6.11 1.06
CA LEU A 116 -1.03 5.60 2.05
C LEU A 116 0.38 5.76 1.51
N ILE A 117 1.21 6.47 2.26
CA ILE A 117 2.60 6.71 1.92
C ILE A 117 3.46 6.03 2.98
N VAL A 118 4.42 5.24 2.54
CA VAL A 118 5.38 4.54 3.38
C VAL A 118 6.78 4.95 2.94
N PHE A 119 7.59 5.41 3.88
CA PHE A 119 9.02 5.59 3.71
C PHE A 119 9.74 4.66 4.67
N ASP A 120 10.63 3.83 4.15
CA ASP A 120 11.64 3.20 4.99
C ASP A 120 12.68 4.26 5.36
N THR A 121 12.90 4.47 6.66
CA THR A 121 13.86 5.49 7.12
C THR A 121 15.29 4.98 7.18
N GLU A 122 15.50 3.68 6.94
CA GLU A 122 16.80 3.02 6.96
C GLU A 122 17.24 2.53 5.57
N SER A 123 16.40 2.69 4.54
CA SER A 123 16.72 2.38 3.15
C SER A 123 16.16 3.44 2.18
N GLU A 124 16.35 3.23 0.87
CA GLU A 124 15.78 4.09 -0.18
C GLU A 124 14.37 3.67 -0.61
N PHE A 125 13.76 2.71 0.09
CA PHE A 125 12.42 2.24 -0.24
C PHE A 125 11.37 3.31 0.08
N SER A 126 10.55 3.63 -0.93
CA SER A 126 9.38 4.49 -0.75
C SER A 126 8.20 3.95 -1.56
N PHE A 127 7.01 4.10 -0.99
CA PHE A 127 5.80 3.53 -1.56
C PHE A 127 4.63 4.50 -1.37
N ASN A 128 4.05 4.96 -2.47
CA ASN A 128 2.90 5.85 -2.48
C ASN A 128 1.69 5.13 -3.10
N PHE A 129 0.90 4.48 -2.26
CA PHE A 129 -0.35 3.86 -2.68
C PHE A 129 -1.48 4.87 -2.73
N PHE A 130 -2.13 4.99 -3.89
CA PHE A 130 -3.15 5.99 -4.14
C PHE A 130 -4.40 5.39 -4.79
N VAL A 131 -5.55 5.61 -4.17
CA VAL A 131 -6.86 5.18 -4.68
C VAL A 131 -7.62 6.39 -5.23
N PRO A 132 -7.80 6.53 -6.56
CA PRO A 132 -8.55 7.62 -7.16
C PRO A 132 -10.06 7.45 -6.96
N THR A 133 -10.59 7.89 -5.81
CA THR A 133 -12.03 7.71 -5.46
C THR A 133 -13.00 8.62 -6.21
N LYS A 134 -12.55 9.80 -6.64
CA LYS A 134 -13.33 10.86 -7.31
C LYS A 134 -12.43 11.65 -8.27
N LYS A 135 -13.02 12.35 -9.25
CA LYS A 135 -12.31 13.20 -10.23
C LYS A 135 -11.36 14.24 -9.59
N ASN A 136 -11.67 14.70 -8.38
CA ASN A 136 -10.90 15.72 -7.66
C ASN A 136 -10.06 15.15 -6.50
N THR A 137 -9.79 13.84 -6.51
CA THR A 137 -8.92 13.20 -5.53
C THR A 137 -7.48 13.62 -5.80
N VAL A 138 -6.75 14.08 -4.79
CA VAL A 138 -5.42 14.67 -4.96
C VAL A 138 -4.38 13.71 -4.41
N ASN A 139 -3.42 13.32 -5.25
CA ASN A 139 -2.19 12.68 -4.78
C ASN A 139 -1.29 13.75 -4.13
N HIS A 140 -1.08 13.63 -2.82
CA HIS A 140 -0.32 14.57 -2.00
C HIS A 140 1.20 14.30 -2.00
N ALA A 141 1.67 13.19 -2.56
CA ALA A 141 3.07 12.79 -2.61
C ALA A 141 3.51 12.56 -4.06
N LYS A 142 3.40 13.60 -4.89
CA LYS A 142 3.65 13.53 -6.34
C LYS A 142 5.09 13.15 -6.71
N GLU A 143 6.04 13.48 -5.84
CA GLU A 143 7.47 13.17 -6.02
C GLU A 143 7.80 11.71 -5.69
N VAL A 144 6.88 10.96 -5.09
CA VAL A 144 7.06 9.53 -4.78
C VAL A 144 6.37 8.69 -5.87
N PRO A 145 7.06 7.70 -6.47
CA PRO A 145 6.47 6.78 -7.43
C PRO A 145 5.14 6.24 -6.93
N THR A 146 4.09 6.49 -7.71
CA THR A 146 2.71 6.20 -7.29
C THR A 146 2.29 4.82 -7.77
N VAL A 147 1.84 4.01 -6.84
CA VAL A 147 1.19 2.72 -7.08
C VAL A 147 -0.32 2.93 -7.04
N LEU A 148 -0.99 2.63 -8.15
CA LEU A 148 -2.43 2.79 -8.26
C LEU A 148 -3.16 1.63 -7.58
N GLY A 149 -4.16 2.00 -6.77
CA GLY A 149 -4.99 1.08 -6.04
C GLY A 149 -6.46 1.20 -6.41
N ILE A 150 -7.17 0.09 -6.24
CA ILE A 150 -8.62 0.00 -6.42
C ILE A 150 -9.35 0.19 -5.08
N GLY A 151 -8.65 -0.06 -3.96
CA GLY A 151 -9.22 0.05 -2.62
C GLY A 151 -8.17 0.07 -1.51
N LEU A 152 -8.51 0.73 -0.40
CA LEU A 152 -7.69 0.83 0.81
C LEU A 152 -8.52 0.41 2.03
N GLY A 153 -8.21 -0.76 2.57
CA GLY A 153 -8.73 -1.24 3.84
C GLY A 153 -7.86 -0.76 5.00
N ILE A 154 -8.48 -0.26 6.06
CA ILE A 154 -7.80 0.05 7.32
C ILE A 154 -8.61 -0.47 8.49
N SER A 155 -7.96 -1.21 9.38
CA SER A 155 -8.57 -1.70 10.61
C SER A 155 -7.64 -1.53 11.80
N THR A 156 -8.21 -1.60 13.00
CA THR A 156 -7.42 -1.71 14.23
C THR A 156 -7.43 -3.19 14.62
N PRO A 157 -6.28 -3.88 14.63
CA PRO A 157 -6.25 -5.27 15.04
C PRO A 157 -6.78 -5.38 16.47
N LYS A 158 -7.59 -6.42 16.73
CA LYS A 158 -8.05 -6.69 18.10
C LYS A 158 -6.79 -6.92 18.94
N ARG A 159 -6.74 -6.29 20.12
CA ARG A 159 -5.72 -6.64 21.10
C ARG A 159 -5.98 -8.08 21.47
N ASP A 160 -5.00 -8.97 21.23
CA ASP A 160 -5.09 -10.33 21.74
C ASP A 160 -5.31 -10.22 23.24
N SER A 161 -6.50 -10.63 23.66
CA SER A 161 -6.88 -10.70 25.06
C SER A 161 -6.14 -11.88 25.66
N ASN A 162 -4.88 -11.66 25.99
CA ASN A 162 -4.12 -12.50 26.93
C ASN A 162 -4.74 -12.40 28.32
#